data_AF-A0A453FNH6-F1
#
_entry.id   AF-A0A453FNH6-F1
#
_cell.length_a   1.000
_cell.length_b   1.000
_cell.length_c   1.000
_cell.angle_alpha   90.00
_cell.angle_beta   90.00
_cell.angle_gamma   90.00
#
_symmetry.space_group_name_H-M   'P 1'
#
loop_
_entity.id
_entity.type
_entity.pdbx_description
1 polymer ?
#
loop_
_entity_poly.entity_id
_entity_poly.type
_entity_poly.pdbx_seq_one_letter_code
_entity_poly.pdbx_strand_id
1 'polypeptide(L)' 'KIWLQVEVLMKPFTSLKGHGSPVMGVAWNHGENLLASSDSDGTVIVWKRAKTN' A
#
# COMPACT_ATOMS: atom_id res chain seq x y z
N LYS A 1 -34.60 17.64 6.78
CA LYS A 1 -33.35 17.00 7.25
C LYS A 1 -32.71 16.38 6.02
N ILE A 2 -31.79 17.12 5.39
CA ILE A 2 -31.29 16.85 4.03
C ILE A 2 -29.95 16.13 4.23
N TRP A 3 -29.90 14.83 3.98
CA TRP A 3 -28.63 14.11 3.95
C TRP A 3 -28.04 14.24 2.55
N LEU A 4 -27.08 15.15 2.39
CA LEU A 4 -26.22 15.17 1.22
C LEU A 4 -25.23 14.01 1.35
N GLN A 5 -25.35 13.04 0.46
CA GLN A 5 -24.36 11.99 0.27
C GLN A 5 -23.11 12.63 -0.33
N VAL A 6 -22.19 13.08 0.53
CA VAL A 6 -20.85 13.49 0.08
C VAL A 6 -20.01 12.22 -0.05
N GLU A 7 -20.08 11.56 -1.21
CA GLU A 7 -19.12 10.52 -1.56
C GLU A 7 -17.78 11.19 -1.86
N VAL A 8 -16.96 11.37 -0.82
CA VAL A 8 -15.53 11.62 -1.03
C VAL A 8 -14.98 10.38 -1.71
N LEU A 9 -14.70 10.47 -3.02
CA LEU A 9 -14.02 9.42 -3.76
C LEU A 9 -12.65 9.17 -3.11
N MET A 10 -12.58 8.23 -2.17
CA MET A 10 -11.34 7.80 -1.54
C MET A 10 -10.50 7.02 -2.56
N LYS A 11 -9.79 7.76 -3.41
CA LYS A 11 -8.83 7.20 -4.35
C LYS A 11 -7.47 7.09 -3.64
N PRO A 12 -6.74 5.96 -3.76
CA PRO A 12 -5.40 5.85 -3.21
C PRO A 12 -4.45 6.88 -3.84
N PHE A 13 -3.59 7.48 -3.01
CA PHE A 13 -2.56 8.42 -3.49
C PHE A 13 -1.53 7.72 -4.39
N THR A 14 -1.17 6.46 -4.07
CA THR A 14 -0.23 5.66 -4.85
C THR A 14 -0.60 4.19 -4.71
N SER A 15 -0.48 3.43 -5.80
CA SER A 15 -0.63 1.97 -5.80
C SER A 15 0.71 1.31 -6.12
N LEU A 16 1.17 0.42 -5.24
CA LEU A 16 2.32 -0.44 -5.50
C LEU A 16 1.83 -1.72 -6.19
N LYS A 17 2.29 -1.98 -7.42
CA LYS A 17 1.89 -3.14 -8.22
C LYS A 17 3.09 -4.09 -8.34
N GLY A 18 2.88 -5.37 -8.08
CA GLY A 18 3.95 -6.37 -8.20
C GLY A 18 3.56 -7.78 -7.77
N HIS A 19 2.72 -7.91 -6.74
CA HIS A 19 2.21 -9.23 -6.33
C HIS A 19 1.25 -9.80 -7.37
N GLY A 20 1.41 -11.10 -7.66
CA GLY A 20 0.53 -11.86 -8.55
C GLY A 20 -0.71 -12.42 -7.85
N SER A 21 -0.67 -12.47 -6.52
CA SER A 21 -1.68 -13.09 -5.66
C SER A 21 -2.05 -12.18 -4.49
N PRO A 22 -3.13 -12.49 -3.72
CA PRO A 22 -3.56 -11.66 -2.61
C PRO A 22 -2.43 -11.36 -1.62
N VAL A 23 -2.24 -10.08 -1.30
CA VAL A 23 -1.28 -9.64 -0.28
C VAL A 23 -1.83 -10.03 1.09
N MET A 24 -1.03 -10.80 1.84
CA MET A 24 -1.40 -11.35 3.15
C MET A 24 -0.75 -10.59 4.31
N GLY A 25 0.32 -9.84 4.05
CA GLY A 25 1.07 -9.13 5.08
C GLY A 25 1.79 -7.89 4.57
N VAL A 26 1.91 -6.90 5.44
CA VAL A 26 2.68 -5.66 5.21
C VAL A 26 3.42 -5.26 6.49
N ALA A 27 4.67 -4.79 6.36
CA ALA A 27 5.46 -4.32 7.50
C ALA A 27 6.46 -3.24 7.08
N TRP A 28 6.50 -2.14 7.84
CA TRP A 28 7.52 -1.12 7.71
C TRP A 28 8.75 -1.49 8.54
N ASN A 29 9.93 -1.13 8.05
CA ASN A 29 11.11 -1.14 8.90
C ASN A 29 11.10 0.07 9.86
N HIS A 30 11.92 0.01 10.91
CA HIS A 30 11.99 1.07 11.92
C HIS A 30 12.35 2.46 11.35
N GLY A 31 13.14 2.50 10.27
CA GLY A 31 13.53 3.75 9.60
C GLY A 31 12.52 4.30 8.60
N GLU A 32 11.35 3.67 8.44
CA GLU A 32 10.24 4.08 7.54
C GLU A 32 10.66 4.38 6.08
N ASN A 33 11.74 3.75 5.64
CA ASN A 33 12.30 3.91 4.30
C ASN A 33 12.17 2.63 3.46
N LEU A 34 11.81 1.51 4.10
CA LEU A 34 11.51 0.23 3.46
C LEU A 34 10.16 -0.29 3.93
N LEU A 35 9.36 -0.77 2.97
CA LEU A 35 8.13 -1.51 3.21
C LEU A 35 8.31 -2.92 2.66
N ALA A 36 8.01 -3.94 3.46
CA ALA A 36 7.90 -5.31 2.99
C ALA A 36 6.42 -5.67 2.80
N SER A 37 6.10 -6.38 1.73
CA SER A 37 4.80 -7.02 1.51
C SER A 37 4.97 -8.47 1.09
N SER A 38 4.05 -9.34 1.49
CA SER A 38 4.04 -10.75 1.12
C SER A 38 2.68 -11.19 0.57
N ASP A 39 2.67 -12.06 -0.44
CA ASP A 39 1.44 -12.66 -0.98
C ASP A 39 1.23 -14.12 -0.55
N SER A 40 0.06 -14.67 -0.89
CA SER A 40 -0.33 -16.04 -0.58
C SER A 40 0.50 -17.12 -1.27
N ASP A 41 1.24 -16.78 -2.32
CA ASP A 41 2.08 -17.72 -3.07
C ASP A 41 3.52 -17.75 -2.55
N GLY A 42 3.81 -16.99 -1.49
CA GLY A 42 5.12 -16.93 -0.85
C GLY A 42 6.07 -15.90 -1.46
N THR A 43 5.59 -15.03 -2.36
CA THR A 43 6.41 -13.93 -2.89
C THR A 43 6.51 -12.83 -1.84
N VAL A 44 7.72 -12.29 -1.67
CA VAL A 44 7.98 -11.11 -0.82
C VAL A 44 8.61 -10.01 -1.66
N ILE A 45 8.07 -8.80 -1.58
CA ILE A 45 8.59 -7.61 -2.27
C ILE A 45 9.02 -6.58 -1.22
N VAL A 46 10.21 -6.01 -1.40
CA VAL A 46 10.71 -4.89 -0.58
C VAL A 46 10.68 -3.61 -1.40
N TRP A 47 9.89 -2.64 -0.96
CA TRP A 47 9.71 -1.35 -1.58
C TRP A 47 10.59 -0.31 -0.90
N LYS A 48 11.31 0.50 -1.69
CA LYS A 48 12.10 1.61 -1.17
C LYS A 48 11.38 2.93 -1.38
N ARG A 49 11.28 3.74 -0.34
CA ARG A 49 10.71 5.09 -0.43
C ARG A 49 11.56 5.95 -1.36
N ALA A 50 10.90 6.70 -2.26
CA ALA A 50 11.58 7.68 -3.09
C ALA A 50 12.19 8.78 -2.20
N LYS A 51 13.40 9.23 -2.54
CA LYS A 51 13.98 10.41 -1.87
C LYS A 51 13.18 11.64 -2.29
N THR A 52 12.73 12.42 -1.33
CA THR A 52 12.31 13.80 -1.58
C THR A 52 13.57 14.63 -1.81
N ASN A 53 13.61 15.36 -2.92
CA ASN A 53 14.70 16.26 -3.30
C ASN A 53 14.48 17.65 -2.70
#